data_AF-Q20741-F1
#
_entry.id   AF-Q20741-F1
#
_cell.length_a   1.000
_cell.length_b   1.000
_cell.length_c   1.000
_cell.angle_alpha   90.00
_cell.angle_beta   90.00
_cell.angle_gamma   90.00
#
_symmetry.space_group_name_H-M   'P 1'
#
loop_
_entity.id
_entity.type
_entity.pdbx_description
1 polymer ?
#
loop_
_entity_poly.entity_id
_entity_poly.type
_entity_poly.pdbx_seq_one_letter_code
_entity_poly.pdbx_strand_id
1 'polypeptide(L)'
;MSEEAEAGPSPKVNGENGNGTNTFDDLYVDDKMRRMIVDLQRQWLTDYHDSREKSLVALTEKLHQEFMEDQERVRRDLLVQFKIELDQTKEELEKKHAENLKEEIEKLSEKHQRELAVAKKKQWCWQCNSEAIYHCCWNTAYCSVECQQGHWQIHRKFCRRKKSNGGAPGPVQPIAEPTQSQQ
;
A
#
# COMPACT_ATOMS: atom_id res chain seq x y z
N MET A 1 9.76 4.00 30.98
CA MET A 1 10.93 4.65 31.63
C MET A 1 10.44 5.04 33.00
N SER A 2 10.82 4.27 34.02
CA SER A 2 10.34 4.41 35.39
C SER A 2 11.33 5.32 36.13
N GLU A 3 10.99 6.60 36.30
CA GLU A 3 11.74 7.52 37.16
C GLU A 3 11.21 7.40 38.59
N GLU A 4 12.04 6.85 39.47
CA GLU A 4 11.85 6.83 40.92
C GLU A 4 12.05 8.25 41.46
N ALA A 5 10.99 8.85 42.02
CA ALA A 5 11.08 10.13 42.71
C ALA A 5 11.40 9.88 44.19
N GLU A 6 12.64 10.17 44.58
CA GLU A 6 13.15 10.08 45.95
C GLU A 6 12.45 11.05 46.91
N ALA A 7 12.11 10.55 48.11
CA ALA A 7 11.60 11.34 49.22
C ALA A 7 12.74 12.14 49.89
N GLY A 8 12.70 13.46 49.76
CA GLY A 8 13.63 14.38 50.41
C GLY A 8 13.55 14.36 51.95
N PRO A 9 14.65 14.70 52.65
CA PRO A 9 14.82 14.44 54.08
C PRO A 9 14.08 15.45 54.96
N SER A 10 13.54 14.97 56.10
CA SER A 10 12.95 15.82 57.14
C SER A 10 13.96 16.80 57.75
N PRO A 11 13.54 18.01 58.19
CA PRO A 11 14.46 19.00 58.75
C PRO A 11 14.94 18.58 60.14
N LYS A 12 16.25 18.66 60.37
CA LYS A 12 16.88 18.53 61.69
C LYS A 12 16.53 19.76 62.54
N VAL A 13 15.91 19.54 63.70
CA VAL A 13 15.76 20.58 64.73
C VAL A 13 17.11 20.79 65.39
N ASN A 14 17.72 21.95 65.17
CA ASN A 14 18.89 22.42 65.90
C ASN A 14 18.44 22.95 67.26
N GLY A 15 18.89 22.31 68.35
CA GLY A 15 18.75 22.83 69.70
C GLY A 15 19.73 23.99 69.93
N GLU A 16 19.23 25.21 69.88
CA GLU A 16 19.96 26.38 70.35
C GLU A 16 19.71 26.57 71.86
N ASN A 17 20.77 26.38 72.64
CA ASN A 17 20.84 26.72 74.06
C ASN A 17 20.77 28.24 74.23
N GLY A 18 19.56 28.78 74.36
CA GLY A 18 19.30 30.16 74.74
C GLY A 18 18.98 30.27 76.23
N ASN A 19 19.99 30.57 77.05
CA ASN A 19 19.84 30.90 78.47
C ASN A 19 19.20 32.29 78.58
N GLY A 20 17.86 32.34 78.60
CA GLY A 20 17.06 33.57 78.65
C GLY A 20 15.93 33.41 79.66
N THR A 21 16.22 33.77 80.91
CA THR A 21 15.25 33.92 81.98
C THR A 21 14.25 35.03 81.62
N ASN A 22 13.11 34.68 81.04
CA ASN A 22 11.97 35.57 80.88
C ASN A 22 10.67 34.76 81.11
N THR A 23 10.21 34.84 82.35
CA THR A 23 8.82 34.79 82.81
C THR A 23 7.74 34.66 81.73
N PHE A 24 7.42 33.42 81.34
CA PHE A 24 6.13 33.04 80.71
C PHE A 24 5.47 31.88 81.50
N ASP A 25 5.99 31.58 82.70
CA ASP A 25 5.80 30.34 83.44
C ASP A 25 4.55 30.30 84.34
N ASP A 26 3.55 31.14 84.07
CA ASP A 26 2.33 31.24 84.91
C ASP A 26 1.01 31.21 84.12
N LEU A 27 1.02 30.57 82.95
CA LEU A 27 -0.21 30.04 82.37
C LEU A 27 -0.44 28.65 82.97
N TYR A 28 -1.20 28.58 84.07
CA TYR A 28 -1.64 27.31 84.64
C TYR A 28 -2.55 26.59 83.63
N VAL A 29 -1.93 25.78 82.76
CA VAL A 29 -2.62 24.88 81.84
C VAL A 29 -3.18 23.75 82.69
N ASP A 30 -4.46 23.87 83.05
CA ASP A 30 -5.17 22.79 83.75
C ASP A 30 -5.09 21.49 82.92
N ASP A 31 -5.05 20.32 83.58
CA ASP A 31 -4.92 19.00 82.95
C ASP A 31 -5.95 18.76 81.82
N LYS A 32 -7.15 19.35 81.94
CA LYS A 32 -8.17 19.41 80.89
C LYS A 32 -7.68 20.16 79.67
N MET A 33 -7.04 21.32 79.83
CA MET A 33 -6.49 22.08 78.70
C MET A 33 -5.33 21.34 78.03
N ARG A 34 -4.46 20.66 78.80
CA ARG A 34 -3.43 19.78 78.22
C ARG A 34 -4.05 18.67 77.37
N ARG A 35 -5.10 17.99 77.86
CA ARG A 35 -5.82 16.96 77.09
C ARG A 35 -6.44 17.53 75.82
N MET A 36 -7.12 18.68 75.91
CA MET A 36 -7.70 19.35 74.73
C MET A 36 -6.63 19.69 73.68
N ILE A 37 -5.44 20.17 74.09
CA ILE A 37 -4.33 20.44 73.16
C ILE A 37 -3.81 19.15 72.51
N VAL A 38 -3.61 18.08 73.29
CA VAL A 38 -3.14 16.79 72.76
C VAL A 38 -4.17 16.18 71.80
N ASP A 39 -5.46 16.23 72.13
CA ASP A 39 -6.54 15.72 71.28
C ASP A 39 -6.66 16.53 69.99
N LEU A 40 -6.55 17.87 70.08
CA LEU A 40 -6.51 18.74 68.90
C LEU A 40 -5.30 18.44 68.02
N GLN A 41 -4.11 18.24 68.61
CA GLN A 41 -2.90 17.88 67.86
C GLN A 41 -3.04 16.52 67.17
N ARG A 42 -3.62 15.52 67.86
CA ARG A 42 -3.89 14.20 67.28
C ARG A 42 -4.90 14.30 66.14
N GLN A 43 -6.00 15.01 66.33
CA GLN A 43 -7.01 15.22 65.31
C GLN A 43 -6.40 15.91 64.08
N TRP A 44 -5.62 16.97 64.29
CA TRP A 44 -4.98 17.68 63.18
C TRP A 44 -3.97 16.84 62.40
N LEU A 45 -3.16 16.01 63.09
CA LEU A 45 -2.24 15.09 62.43
C LEU A 45 -2.97 14.03 61.60
N THR A 46 -4.07 13.48 62.13
CA THR A 46 -4.93 12.53 61.39
C THR A 46 -5.56 13.21 60.18
N ASP A 47 -6.20 14.38 60.36
CA ASP A 47 -6.85 15.12 59.27
C ASP A 47 -5.85 15.52 58.17
N TYR A 48 -4.63 15.91 58.55
CA TYR A 48 -3.55 16.21 57.62
C TYR A 48 -3.12 14.96 56.84
N HIS A 49 -2.91 13.82 57.52
CA HIS A 49 -2.54 12.57 56.88
C HIS A 49 -3.62 12.12 55.89
N ASP A 50 -4.88 12.11 56.31
CA ASP A 50 -6.03 11.72 55.51
C ASP A 50 -6.21 12.64 54.31
N SER A 51 -6.07 13.96 54.50
CA SER A 51 -6.16 14.91 53.40
C SER A 51 -5.03 14.73 52.40
N ARG A 52 -3.80 14.50 52.88
CA ARG A 52 -2.64 14.26 52.02
C ARG A 52 -2.81 12.98 51.21
N GLU A 53 -3.25 11.90 51.86
CA GLU A 53 -3.50 10.62 51.20
C GLU A 53 -4.59 10.75 50.13
N LYS A 54 -5.72 11.40 50.45
CA LYS A 54 -6.79 11.68 49.48
C LYS A 54 -6.29 12.47 48.28
N SER A 55 -5.47 13.50 48.49
CA SER A 55 -4.89 14.29 47.40
C SER A 55 -3.94 13.47 46.53
N LEU A 56 -3.12 12.59 47.12
CA LEU A 56 -2.20 11.71 46.38
C LEU A 56 -2.95 10.67 45.55
N VAL A 57 -3.98 10.05 46.12
CA VAL A 57 -4.83 9.08 45.42
C VAL A 57 -5.54 9.75 44.24
N ALA A 58 -6.16 10.91 44.46
CA ALA A 58 -6.84 11.66 43.40
C ALA A 58 -5.89 12.09 42.27
N LEU A 59 -4.68 12.53 42.62
CA LEU A 59 -3.66 12.88 41.61
C LEU A 59 -3.20 11.66 40.81
N THR A 60 -2.97 10.53 41.48
CA THR A 60 -2.53 9.28 40.84
C THR A 60 -3.61 8.72 39.91
N GLU A 61 -4.87 8.75 40.35
CA GLU A 61 -6.02 8.33 39.53
C GLU A 61 -6.16 9.21 38.28
N LYS A 62 -6.05 10.53 38.45
CA LYS A 62 -6.09 11.48 37.32
C LYS A 62 -4.96 11.22 36.32
N LEU A 63 -3.72 11.05 36.80
CA LEU A 63 -2.57 10.78 35.94
C LEU A 63 -2.72 9.43 35.20
N HIS A 64 -3.24 8.40 35.88
CA HIS A 64 -3.51 7.12 35.24
C HIS A 64 -4.58 7.25 34.15
N GLN A 65 -5.66 7.98 34.43
CA GLN A 65 -6.71 8.23 33.44
C GLN A 65 -6.17 8.97 32.21
N GLU A 66 -5.43 10.06 32.41
CA GLU A 66 -4.80 10.82 31.32
C GLU A 66 -3.85 9.94 30.50
N PHE A 67 -3.06 9.09 31.15
CA PHE A 67 -2.18 8.14 30.45
C PHE A 67 -2.94 7.13 29.60
N MET A 68 -4.02 6.55 30.10
CA MET A 68 -4.84 5.59 29.36
C MET A 68 -5.54 6.24 28.17
N GLU A 69 -6.04 7.47 28.34
CA GLU A 69 -6.65 8.27 27.26
C GLU A 69 -5.63 8.62 26.17
N ASP A 70 -4.41 9.00 26.57
CA ASP A 70 -3.29 9.27 25.67
C ASP A 70 -2.86 8.03 24.89
N GLN A 71 -2.73 6.89 25.57
CA GLN A 71 -2.39 5.62 24.93
C GLN A 71 -3.42 5.23 23.87
N GLU A 72 -4.71 5.38 24.19
CA GLU A 72 -5.80 5.03 23.27
C GLU A 72 -5.90 6.01 22.09
N ARG A 73 -5.60 7.30 22.33
CA ARG A 73 -5.46 8.30 21.27
C ARG A 73 -4.33 7.95 20.30
N VAL A 74 -3.12 7.71 20.81
CA VAL A 74 -1.96 7.34 19.99
C VAL A 74 -2.22 6.06 19.20
N ARG A 75 -2.84 5.05 19.83
CA ARG A 75 -3.23 3.81 19.15
C ARG A 75 -4.19 4.05 18.00
N ARG A 76 -5.21 4.90 18.21
CA ARG A 76 -6.20 5.25 17.19
C ARG A 76 -5.55 6.01 16.03
N ASP A 77 -4.73 7.00 16.34
CA ASP A 77 -4.05 7.83 15.33
C ASP A 77 -3.14 6.99 14.46
N LEU A 78 -2.36 6.09 15.06
CA LEU A 78 -1.48 5.16 14.34
C LEU A 78 -2.26 4.24 13.40
N LEU A 79 -3.40 3.68 13.84
CA LEU A 79 -4.25 2.84 12.98
C LEU A 79 -4.86 3.62 11.82
N VAL A 80 -5.28 4.86 12.04
CA VAL A 80 -5.81 5.74 11.00
C VAL A 80 -4.71 6.07 9.98
N GLN A 81 -3.51 6.42 10.45
CA GLN A 81 -2.36 6.69 9.58
C GLN A 81 -2.00 5.48 8.72
N PHE A 82 -1.84 4.29 9.33
CA PHE A 82 -1.56 3.08 8.57
C PHE A 82 -2.63 2.74 7.54
N LYS A 83 -3.91 2.97 7.87
CA LYS A 83 -5.00 2.77 6.93
C LYS A 83 -4.89 3.72 5.73
N ILE A 84 -4.61 5.00 5.97
CA ILE A 84 -4.43 6.00 4.91
C ILE A 84 -3.25 5.62 4.01
N GLU A 85 -2.11 5.27 4.57
CA GLU A 85 -0.91 4.88 3.81
C GLU A 85 -1.13 3.61 2.98
N LEU A 86 -1.85 2.63 3.53
CA LEU A 86 -2.20 1.40 2.82
C LEU A 86 -3.16 1.67 1.66
N ASP A 87 -4.19 2.49 1.89
CA ASP A 87 -5.16 2.89 0.87
C ASP A 87 -4.46 3.68 -0.27
N GLN A 88 -3.54 4.60 0.07
CA GLN A 88 -2.73 5.36 -0.90
C GLN A 88 -1.80 4.45 -1.71
N THR A 89 -1.05 3.57 -1.05
CA THR A 89 -0.14 2.63 -1.73
C THR A 89 -0.89 1.71 -2.68
N LYS A 90 -2.10 1.27 -2.28
CA LYS A 90 -2.97 0.45 -3.12
C LYS A 90 -3.43 1.22 -4.36
N GLU A 91 -3.91 2.45 -4.20
CA GLU A 91 -4.35 3.30 -5.31
C GLU A 91 -3.20 3.58 -6.29
N GLU A 92 -2.00 3.88 -5.80
CA GLU A 92 -0.81 4.09 -6.63
C GLU A 92 -0.43 2.85 -7.42
N LEU A 93 -0.50 1.66 -6.80
CA LEU A 93 -0.20 0.39 -7.47
C LEU A 93 -1.24 0.06 -8.56
N GLU A 94 -2.52 0.26 -8.27
CA GLU A 94 -3.61 0.06 -9.23
C GLU A 94 -3.47 1.00 -10.43
N LYS A 95 -3.17 2.29 -10.18
CA LYS A 95 -2.92 3.28 -11.22
C LYS A 95 -1.73 2.89 -12.10
N LYS A 96 -0.59 2.56 -11.49
CA LYS A 96 0.62 2.14 -12.23
C LYS A 96 0.37 0.87 -13.04
N HIS A 97 -0.40 -0.07 -12.51
CA HIS A 97 -0.76 -1.29 -13.24
C HIS A 97 -1.64 -0.97 -14.45
N ALA A 98 -2.64 -0.10 -14.30
CA ALA A 98 -3.50 0.34 -15.39
C ALA A 98 -2.72 1.09 -16.49
N GLU A 99 -1.78 1.95 -16.12
CA GLU A 99 -0.89 2.66 -17.05
C GLU A 99 -0.01 1.67 -17.83
N ASN A 100 0.63 0.72 -17.16
CA ASN A 100 1.44 -0.32 -17.81
C ASN A 100 0.63 -1.17 -18.80
N LEU A 101 -0.60 -1.56 -18.42
CA LEU A 101 -1.50 -2.31 -19.30
C LEU A 101 -1.87 -1.50 -20.53
N LYS A 102 -2.15 -0.20 -20.37
CA LYS A 102 -2.47 0.70 -21.48
C LYS A 102 -1.29 0.80 -22.45
N GLU A 103 -0.07 1.00 -21.96
CA GLU A 103 1.13 1.06 -22.79
C GLU A 103 1.38 -0.25 -23.56
N GLU A 104 1.16 -1.40 -22.92
CA GLU A 104 1.36 -2.71 -23.56
C GLU A 104 0.31 -2.95 -24.66
N ILE A 105 -0.95 -2.57 -24.42
CA ILE A 105 -2.02 -2.61 -25.43
C ILE A 105 -1.67 -1.71 -26.63
N GLU A 106 -1.17 -0.51 -26.38
CA GLU A 106 -0.76 0.42 -27.44
C GLU A 106 0.40 -0.14 -28.27
N LYS A 107 1.46 -0.66 -27.62
CA LYS A 107 2.59 -1.32 -28.28
C LYS A 107 2.15 -2.53 -29.12
N LEU A 108 1.26 -3.36 -28.60
CA LEU A 108 0.70 -4.51 -29.33
C LEU A 108 -0.17 -4.06 -30.52
N SER A 109 -0.97 -3.02 -30.36
CA SER A 109 -1.79 -2.44 -31.43
C SER A 109 -0.93 -1.90 -32.57
N GLU A 110 0.12 -1.12 -32.26
CA GLU A 110 1.05 -0.62 -33.27
C GLU A 110 1.81 -1.75 -33.99
N LYS A 111 2.28 -2.75 -33.23
CA LYS A 111 2.94 -3.93 -33.81
C LYS A 111 2.00 -4.65 -34.77
N HIS A 112 0.75 -4.88 -34.34
CA HIS A 112 -0.26 -5.53 -35.17
C HIS A 112 -0.56 -4.73 -36.45
N GLN A 113 -0.68 -3.40 -36.35
CA GLN A 113 -0.87 -2.54 -37.52
C GLN A 113 0.29 -2.64 -38.50
N ARG A 114 1.54 -2.66 -38.00
CA ARG A 114 2.75 -2.85 -38.83
C ARG A 114 2.75 -4.21 -39.53
N GLU A 115 2.44 -5.28 -38.80
CA GLU A 115 2.35 -6.64 -39.36
C GLU A 115 1.25 -6.75 -40.43
N LEU A 116 0.07 -6.15 -40.18
CA LEU A 116 -1.00 -6.09 -41.17
C LEU A 116 -0.59 -5.32 -42.43
N ALA A 117 0.12 -4.20 -42.28
CA ALA A 117 0.61 -3.41 -43.41
C ALA A 117 1.62 -4.20 -44.25
N VAL A 118 2.52 -4.96 -43.62
CA VAL A 118 3.43 -5.89 -44.31
C VAL A 118 2.64 -7.01 -44.99
N ALA A 119 1.64 -7.58 -44.32
CA ALA A 119 0.88 -8.69 -44.87
C ALA A 119 0.05 -8.31 -46.09
N LYS A 120 -0.51 -7.10 -46.13
CA LYS A 120 -1.24 -6.57 -47.28
C LYS A 120 -0.37 -6.36 -48.53
N LYS A 121 0.97 -6.35 -48.41
CA LYS A 121 1.92 -6.21 -49.52
C LYS A 121 2.34 -7.54 -50.13
N LYS A 122 1.92 -8.67 -49.56
CA LYS A 122 2.32 -10.03 -49.96
C LYS A 122 1.14 -10.82 -50.52
N GLN A 123 1.46 -11.90 -51.23
CA GLN A 123 0.48 -12.91 -51.64
C GLN A 123 0.55 -14.09 -50.68
N TRP A 124 -0.60 -14.68 -50.37
CA TRP A 124 -0.72 -15.70 -49.33
C TRP A 124 -1.26 -17.01 -49.89
N CYS A 125 -0.67 -18.11 -49.46
CA CYS A 125 -1.10 -19.43 -49.85
C CYS A 125 -2.47 -19.70 -49.28
N TRP A 126 -3.43 -20.00 -50.16
CA TRP A 126 -4.80 -20.27 -49.76
C TRP A 126 -4.90 -21.46 -48.80
N GLN A 127 -4.02 -22.46 -48.94
CA GLN A 127 -4.08 -23.71 -48.18
C GLN A 127 -3.46 -23.60 -46.77
N CYS A 128 -2.35 -22.89 -46.60
CA CYS A 128 -1.56 -22.92 -45.36
C CYS A 128 -1.16 -21.54 -44.81
N ASN A 129 -1.58 -20.44 -45.44
CA ASN A 129 -1.24 -19.06 -45.06
C ASN A 129 0.26 -18.72 -45.05
N SER A 130 1.12 -19.55 -45.66
CA SER A 130 2.50 -19.18 -45.94
C SER A 130 2.59 -18.23 -47.14
N GLU A 131 3.69 -17.51 -47.30
CA GLU A 131 3.90 -16.63 -48.45
C GLU A 131 3.82 -17.42 -49.77
N ALA A 132 2.96 -16.98 -50.67
CA ALA A 132 2.72 -17.66 -51.93
C ALA A 132 3.77 -17.27 -52.97
N ILE A 133 4.26 -18.26 -53.71
CA ILE A 133 5.16 -18.07 -54.84
C ILE A 133 4.52 -18.48 -56.16
N TYR A 134 3.45 -19.29 -56.13
CA TYR A 134 2.72 -19.74 -57.32
C TYR A 134 1.35 -19.08 -57.38
N HIS A 135 1.09 -18.24 -58.39
CA HIS A 135 -0.25 -17.69 -58.61
C HIS A 135 -1.20 -18.78 -59.14
N CYS A 136 -2.51 -18.74 -58.92
CA CYS A 136 -3.47 -19.55 -59.68
C CYS A 136 -4.37 -18.64 -60.51
N CYS A 137 -5.33 -17.99 -59.87
CA CYS A 137 -6.15 -16.97 -60.48
C CYS A 137 -6.41 -15.87 -59.44
N TRP A 138 -7.25 -14.89 -59.78
CA TRP A 138 -7.61 -13.80 -58.87
C TRP A 138 -7.96 -14.34 -57.47
N ASN A 139 -7.26 -13.82 -56.46
CA ASN A 139 -7.40 -14.20 -55.05
C ASN A 139 -7.16 -15.70 -54.74
N THR A 140 -6.32 -16.38 -55.53
CA THR A 140 -5.87 -17.75 -55.20
C THR A 140 -4.41 -17.92 -55.62
N ALA A 141 -3.54 -18.13 -54.63
CA ALA A 141 -2.12 -18.42 -54.82
C ALA A 141 -1.67 -19.52 -53.84
N TYR A 142 -0.50 -20.11 -54.07
CA TYR A 142 0.05 -21.22 -53.30
C TYR A 142 1.54 -21.05 -53.03
N CYS A 143 2.03 -21.56 -51.90
CA CYS A 143 3.47 -21.64 -51.61
C CYS A 143 4.14 -22.86 -52.27
N SER A 144 3.37 -23.89 -52.60
CA SER A 144 3.89 -25.14 -53.16
C SER A 144 2.87 -25.86 -54.04
N VAL A 145 3.33 -26.79 -54.88
CA VAL A 145 2.47 -27.63 -55.72
C VAL A 145 1.63 -28.58 -54.85
N GLU A 146 2.17 -29.04 -53.73
CA GLU A 146 1.46 -29.88 -52.75
C GLU A 146 0.27 -29.12 -52.16
N CYS A 147 0.44 -27.85 -51.81
CA CYS A 147 -0.66 -27.00 -51.36
C CYS A 147 -1.72 -26.79 -52.45
N GLN A 148 -1.30 -26.62 -53.70
CA GLN A 148 -2.22 -26.51 -54.84
C GLN A 148 -3.03 -27.81 -55.02
N GLN A 149 -2.37 -28.97 -55.00
CA GLN A 149 -3.02 -30.28 -55.15
C GLN A 149 -3.99 -30.56 -53.99
N GLY A 150 -3.59 -30.22 -52.76
CA GLY A 150 -4.44 -30.34 -51.56
C GLY A 150 -5.72 -29.51 -51.66
N HIS A 151 -5.64 -28.26 -52.13
CA HIS A 151 -6.81 -27.39 -52.33
C HIS A 151 -7.61 -27.71 -53.62
N TRP A 152 -7.02 -28.43 -54.58
CA TRP A 152 -7.56 -28.53 -55.94
C TRP A 152 -9.01 -29.04 -56.03
N GLN A 153 -9.39 -30.00 -55.19
CA GLN A 153 -10.75 -30.58 -55.21
C GLN A 153 -11.84 -29.53 -54.96
N ILE A 154 -11.53 -28.51 -54.16
CA ILE A 154 -12.41 -27.37 -53.85
C ILE A 154 -12.24 -26.29 -54.93
N HIS A 155 -10.99 -25.90 -55.23
CA HIS A 155 -10.69 -24.79 -56.14
C HIS A 155 -11.21 -25.01 -57.57
N ARG A 156 -11.18 -26.24 -58.09
CA ARG A 156 -11.52 -26.56 -59.49
C ARG A 156 -12.92 -26.08 -59.92
N LYS A 157 -13.86 -25.96 -58.98
CA LYS A 157 -15.24 -25.50 -59.25
C LYS A 157 -15.33 -24.00 -59.57
N PHE A 158 -14.36 -23.21 -59.10
CA PHE A 158 -14.38 -21.74 -59.18
C PHE A 158 -13.12 -21.17 -59.84
N CYS A 159 -12.22 -22.03 -60.34
CA CYS A 159 -10.99 -21.61 -60.97
C CYS A 159 -11.27 -20.75 -62.20
N ARG A 160 -10.72 -19.53 -62.22
CA ARG A 160 -10.91 -18.57 -63.32
C ARG A 160 -9.86 -18.70 -64.42
N ARG A 161 -8.97 -19.69 -64.35
CA ARG A 161 -8.01 -19.95 -65.43
C ARG A 161 -8.71 -20.47 -66.66
N LYS A 162 -8.43 -19.83 -67.80
CA LYS A 162 -8.82 -20.34 -69.12
C LYS A 162 -8.11 -21.68 -69.35
N LYS A 163 -8.88 -22.74 -69.59
CA LYS A 163 -8.39 -24.10 -69.91
C LYS A 163 -7.42 -24.04 -71.10
N SER A 164 -6.12 -24.05 -70.83
CA SER A 164 -5.10 -24.57 -71.74
C SER A 164 -4.82 -26.00 -71.29
N ASN A 165 -5.56 -26.96 -71.85
CA ASN A 165 -5.53 -28.41 -71.58
C ASN A 165 -6.01 -28.86 -70.18
N GLY A 166 -6.98 -29.78 -70.16
CA GLY A 166 -7.72 -30.27 -69.00
C GLY A 166 -6.96 -31.18 -68.01
N GLY A 167 -5.70 -30.88 -67.70
CA GLY A 167 -4.95 -31.46 -66.59
C GLY A 167 -4.84 -30.48 -65.42
N ALA A 168 -4.48 -30.98 -64.22
CA ALA A 168 -4.09 -30.11 -63.12
C ALA A 168 -3.02 -29.12 -63.61
N PRO A 169 -3.12 -27.80 -63.32
CA PRO A 169 -2.12 -26.85 -63.81
C PRO A 169 -0.75 -27.23 -63.23
N GLY A 170 0.22 -27.49 -64.11
CA GLY A 170 1.64 -27.52 -63.76
C GLY A 170 2.07 -26.18 -63.13
N PRO A 171 3.30 -26.11 -62.60
CA PRO A 171 3.74 -25.00 -61.76
C PRO A 171 3.49 -23.68 -62.48
N VAL A 172 2.71 -22.84 -61.80
CA VAL A 172 2.35 -21.54 -62.31
C VAL A 172 3.57 -20.64 -62.24
N GLN A 173 3.73 -19.73 -63.19
CA GLN A 173 4.61 -18.56 -63.09
C GLN A 173 4.81 -18.08 -61.64
N PRO A 174 6.08 -18.02 -61.20
CA PRO A 174 6.45 -17.39 -59.94
C PRO A 174 5.86 -15.98 -59.85
N ILE A 175 5.33 -15.63 -58.68
CA ILE A 175 4.94 -14.25 -58.39
C ILE A 175 6.25 -13.47 -58.29
N ALA A 176 6.47 -12.55 -59.24
CA ALA A 176 7.66 -11.71 -59.22
C ALA A 176 7.69 -10.90 -57.91
N GLU A 177 8.83 -10.91 -57.21
CA GLU A 177 8.98 -10.11 -56.00
C GLU A 177 8.73 -8.63 -56.30
N PRO A 178 7.96 -7.92 -55.48
CA PRO A 178 7.91 -6.47 -55.58
C PRO A 178 9.30 -5.91 -55.25
N THR A 179 9.94 -5.30 -56.24
CA THR A 179 11.21 -4.58 -56.09
C THR A 179 11.10 -3.62 -54.91
N GLN A 180 11.81 -3.91 -53.81
CA GLN A 180 11.89 -3.00 -52.68
C GLN A 180 12.67 -1.76 -53.15
N SER A 181 11.95 -0.71 -53.53
CA SER A 181 12.51 0.62 -53.71
C SER A 181 12.98 1.13 -52.35
N GLN A 182 14.29 1.07 -52.12
CA GLN A 182 14.97 1.76 -51.03
C GLN A 182 14.72 3.28 -51.18
N GLN A 183 14.05 3.86 -50.19
CA GLN A 183 14.12 5.27 -49.81
C GLN A 183 14.25 5.32 -48.29
#